data_AF-A0A087SFK9-F1
#
_entry.id   AF-A0A087SFK9-F1
#
_cell.length_a   1.000
_cell.length_b   1.000
_cell.length_c   1.000
_cell.angle_alpha   90.00
_cell.angle_beta   90.00
_cell.angle_gamma   90.00
#
_symmetry.space_group_name_H-M   'P 1'
#
loop_
_entity.id
_entity.type
_entity.pdbx_description
1 polymer ?
#
loop_
_entity_poly.entity_id
_entity_poly.type
_entity_poly.pdbx_seq_one_letter_code
_entity_poly.pdbx_strand_id
1 'polypeptide(L)'
;MGNSTSTATSLGPEASSPSVNFASQCREYLDARLSDTIKEKWAQGERGTPMKLNKLLLKLPSLHDGLSRAAKVFRSLDVPPTGEISLDQLRAGARKLGYAVDDDVLESAFVSADLDRSSTINVDEFVVILAILHLLKGPRDEEDVDAATLKAFELATQAFLSFDSSRHGFISRDELESALLEPHLENMPHSPHASATNTIVPLVQQRFLELDRDGNGRITFPDFLACITHWVDEAGEEEAPQEREAPSGPQDIPPPSYNQLYTDVFTSAPTSINTKRTLPKPSNEAQGLEQGSRQVLLSDVWALPRTRWFSQRQWTSKDRTYAVFMIAMHGLACLAPATFTPQLAGGAFLMYLVSGLLGITTSYHRQLSHRSFRTPKWLEHALAYCGVLAIQGDPLEWVSCHRHHHLHCDTPLDPHSPYEGFWWSHMGWLLDDGATQRRIADRSNVADMADDPFYQHLAKHFGLHATAQLAALFALGGLPALVWVGAVRLVVVYHITWFVNSAAHVWGSQSYRTGDLSRNNWWVGLLAFGEGWHNNHHAFEFSARHGLEWWQIDATWLVIRGLQSIGLATNVKLPSEAQKAKLAL
;
A
#
# COMPACT_ATOMS: atom_id res chain seq x y z
N MET A 1 -59.11 -35.40 30.45
CA MET A 1 -57.95 -36.15 29.92
C MET A 1 -58.18 -36.37 28.44
N GLY A 2 -57.25 -35.96 27.57
CA GLY A 2 -57.24 -36.29 26.14
C GLY A 2 -57.19 -35.07 25.21
N ASN A 3 -55.99 -34.56 24.98
CA ASN A 3 -55.66 -33.47 24.06
C ASN A 3 -55.94 -33.84 22.59
N SER A 4 -56.48 -32.88 21.84
CA SER A 4 -56.47 -32.83 20.39
C SER A 4 -55.06 -32.48 19.88
N THR A 5 -54.53 -33.28 18.95
CA THR A 5 -53.32 -32.94 18.20
C THR A 5 -53.62 -32.97 16.70
N SER A 6 -53.33 -31.82 16.09
CA SER A 6 -53.31 -31.49 14.68
C SER A 6 -52.33 -32.39 13.91
N THR A 7 -52.80 -33.01 12.82
CA THR A 7 -51.94 -33.67 11.83
C THR A 7 -51.56 -32.65 10.76
N ALA A 8 -50.27 -32.32 10.73
CA ALA A 8 -49.67 -31.45 9.72
C ALA A 8 -49.53 -32.20 8.38
N THR A 9 -50.01 -31.55 7.34
CA THR A 9 -49.88 -31.90 5.92
C THR A 9 -48.40 -31.90 5.53
N SER A 10 -47.94 -32.96 4.86
CA SER A 10 -46.58 -33.06 4.30
C SER A 10 -46.39 -32.02 3.20
N LEU A 11 -45.44 -31.11 3.41
CA LEU A 11 -44.87 -30.28 2.35
C LEU A 11 -44.08 -31.20 1.39
N GLY A 12 -44.44 -31.17 0.11
CA GLY A 12 -43.69 -31.80 -0.96
C GLY A 12 -42.32 -31.15 -1.16
N PRO A 13 -41.43 -31.77 -1.94
CA PRO A 13 -40.10 -31.22 -2.20
C PRO A 13 -40.23 -29.88 -2.93
N GLU A 14 -39.58 -28.85 -2.40
CA GLU A 14 -39.42 -27.55 -3.02
C GLU A 14 -38.86 -27.73 -4.44
N ALA A 15 -39.64 -27.32 -5.43
CA ALA A 15 -39.17 -27.23 -6.80
C ALA A 15 -38.13 -26.09 -6.86
N SER A 16 -36.86 -26.44 -6.97
CA SER A 16 -35.79 -25.51 -7.30
C SER A 16 -36.09 -24.83 -8.64
N SER A 17 -35.87 -23.52 -8.72
CA SER A 17 -36.13 -22.72 -9.92
C SER A 17 -35.38 -23.26 -11.15
N PRO A 18 -36.00 -23.34 -12.35
CA PRO A 18 -35.38 -23.92 -13.55
C PRO A 18 -34.02 -23.32 -13.95
N SER A 19 -33.79 -22.04 -13.63
CA SER A 19 -32.55 -21.31 -13.93
C SER A 19 -31.33 -21.79 -13.13
N VAL A 20 -31.54 -22.23 -11.88
CA VAL A 20 -30.45 -22.72 -11.00
C VAL A 20 -29.95 -24.09 -11.48
N ASN A 21 -30.85 -24.92 -12.02
CA ASN A 21 -30.51 -26.24 -12.55
C ASN A 21 -29.68 -26.15 -13.84
N PHE A 22 -30.03 -25.22 -14.74
CA PHE A 22 -29.28 -25.01 -15.99
C PHE A 22 -27.84 -24.53 -15.76
N ALA A 23 -27.65 -23.51 -14.90
CA ALA A 23 -26.31 -23.00 -14.63
C ALA A 23 -25.39 -24.03 -13.94
N SER A 24 -25.96 -24.88 -13.09
CA SER A 24 -25.23 -26.00 -12.47
C SER A 24 -24.77 -27.02 -13.53
N GLN A 25 -25.65 -27.36 -14.48
CA GLN A 25 -25.34 -28.29 -15.56
C GLN A 25 -24.23 -27.75 -16.49
N CYS A 26 -24.27 -26.46 -16.83
CA CYS A 26 -23.23 -25.80 -17.62
C CYS A 26 -21.87 -25.84 -16.91
N ARG A 27 -21.82 -25.55 -15.61
CA ARG A 27 -20.59 -25.63 -14.80
C ARG A 27 -20.03 -27.06 -14.76
N GLU A 28 -20.86 -28.04 -14.43
CA GLU A 28 -20.45 -29.45 -14.40
C GLU A 28 -19.94 -29.95 -15.76
N TYR A 29 -20.59 -29.53 -16.86
CA TYR A 29 -20.16 -29.87 -18.21
C TYR A 29 -18.77 -29.29 -18.53
N LEU A 30 -18.55 -28.01 -18.20
CA LEU A 30 -17.28 -27.34 -18.43
C LEU A 30 -16.16 -27.94 -17.58
N ASP A 31 -16.42 -28.20 -16.30
CA ASP A 31 -15.46 -28.76 -15.37
C ASP A 31 -15.03 -30.17 -15.78
N ALA A 32 -15.96 -30.99 -16.26
CA ALA A 32 -15.64 -32.30 -16.80
C ALA A 32 -14.70 -32.19 -18.02
N ARG A 33 -15.00 -31.28 -18.95
CA ARG A 33 -14.18 -31.03 -20.14
C ARG A 33 -12.78 -30.50 -19.81
N LEU A 34 -12.70 -29.56 -18.87
CA LEU A 34 -11.42 -29.00 -18.41
C LEU A 34 -10.61 -30.07 -17.68
N SER A 35 -11.23 -30.85 -16.80
CA SER A 35 -10.59 -31.96 -16.09
C SER A 35 -10.00 -32.99 -17.06
N ASP A 36 -10.75 -33.38 -18.10
CA ASP A 36 -10.27 -34.31 -19.12
C ASP A 36 -9.07 -33.73 -19.89
N THR A 37 -9.15 -32.47 -20.29
CA THR A 37 -8.06 -31.77 -21.01
C THR A 37 -6.80 -31.64 -20.16
N ILE A 38 -6.95 -31.34 -18.87
CA ILE A 38 -5.86 -31.25 -17.88
C ILE A 38 -5.19 -32.62 -17.68
N LYS A 39 -5.99 -33.69 -17.60
CA LYS A 39 -5.50 -35.08 -17.53
C LYS A 39 -4.76 -35.50 -18.80
N GLU A 40 -5.24 -35.08 -19.97
CA GLU A 40 -4.56 -35.32 -21.24
C GLU A 40 -3.20 -34.62 -21.31
N LYS A 41 -3.12 -33.34 -20.90
CA LYS A 41 -1.84 -32.60 -20.79
C LYS A 41 -0.86 -33.26 -19.82
N TRP A 42 -1.37 -33.78 -18.69
CA TRP A 42 -0.58 -34.62 -17.77
C TRP A 42 -0.02 -35.88 -18.44
N ALA A 43 -0.83 -36.56 -19.25
CA ALA A 43 -0.42 -37.78 -19.97
C ALA A 43 0.60 -37.50 -21.07
N GLN A 44 0.56 -36.32 -21.68
CA GLN A 44 1.50 -35.87 -22.72
C GLN A 44 2.86 -35.41 -22.16
N GLY A 45 3.03 -35.38 -20.84
CA GLY A 45 4.31 -35.06 -20.22
C GLY A 45 4.70 -33.59 -20.30
N GLU A 46 3.73 -32.68 -20.47
CA GLU A 46 3.89 -31.23 -20.30
C GLU A 46 4.23 -30.91 -18.83
N ARG A 47 5.42 -31.31 -18.38
CA ARG A 47 5.97 -30.89 -17.10
C ARG A 47 6.43 -29.45 -17.23
N GLY A 48 5.57 -28.52 -16.83
CA GLY A 48 6.02 -27.23 -16.34
C GLY A 48 7.07 -27.42 -15.23
N THR A 49 7.96 -26.44 -15.07
CA THR A 49 8.88 -26.47 -13.91
C THR A 49 8.05 -26.46 -12.64
N PRO A 50 8.28 -27.34 -11.64
CA PRO A 50 7.53 -27.32 -10.38
C PRO A 50 7.43 -25.88 -9.86
N MET A 51 6.20 -25.43 -9.66
CA MET A 51 5.90 -24.05 -9.35
C MET A 51 5.40 -23.98 -7.92
N LYS A 52 6.30 -23.60 -7.01
CA LYS A 52 5.92 -23.29 -5.63
C LYS A 52 5.14 -21.98 -5.59
N LEU A 53 4.29 -21.78 -4.60
CA LEU A 53 3.52 -20.54 -4.44
C LEU A 53 4.44 -19.30 -4.47
N ASN A 54 5.56 -19.29 -3.74
CA ASN A 54 6.52 -18.16 -3.77
C ASN A 54 7.08 -17.88 -5.18
N LYS A 55 7.20 -18.92 -6.02
CA LYS A 55 7.66 -18.78 -7.40
C LYS A 55 6.55 -18.26 -8.32
N LEU A 56 5.29 -18.59 -8.02
CA LEU A 56 4.12 -17.99 -8.66
C LEU A 56 4.01 -16.50 -8.27
N LEU A 57 4.17 -16.17 -6.98
CA LEU A 57 4.18 -14.79 -6.48
C LEU A 57 5.23 -13.92 -7.18
N LEU A 58 6.45 -14.43 -7.36
CA LEU A 58 7.52 -13.72 -8.10
C LEU A 58 7.21 -13.49 -9.58
N LYS A 59 6.26 -14.25 -10.15
CA LYS A 59 5.85 -14.12 -11.54
C LYS A 59 4.52 -13.37 -11.72
N LEU A 60 3.87 -12.95 -10.62
CA LEU A 60 2.63 -12.15 -10.67
C LEU A 60 2.75 -10.91 -11.57
N PRO A 61 3.86 -10.13 -11.57
CA PRO A 61 3.97 -8.98 -12.47
C PRO A 61 3.94 -9.36 -13.96
N SER A 62 4.57 -10.49 -14.32
CA SER A 62 4.53 -10.99 -15.71
C SER A 62 3.16 -11.53 -16.10
N LEU A 63 2.42 -12.05 -15.11
CA LEU A 63 1.05 -12.51 -15.27
C LEU A 63 0.12 -11.30 -15.44
N HIS A 64 0.25 -10.28 -14.60
CA HIS A 64 -0.43 -8.97 -14.72
C HIS A 64 -0.27 -8.38 -16.11
N ASP A 65 0.96 -8.17 -16.55
CA ASP A 65 1.24 -7.58 -17.86
C ASP A 65 0.56 -8.35 -19.01
N GLY A 66 0.54 -9.69 -18.94
CA GLY A 66 -0.11 -10.54 -19.94
C GLY A 66 -1.63 -10.48 -19.87
N LEU A 67 -2.22 -10.65 -18.67
CA LEU A 67 -3.67 -10.64 -18.48
C LEU A 67 -4.28 -9.25 -18.78
N SER A 68 -3.63 -8.15 -18.39
CA SER A 68 -4.09 -6.79 -18.71
C SER A 68 -4.03 -6.45 -20.20
N ARG A 69 -3.25 -7.18 -21.01
CA ARG A 69 -3.24 -7.01 -22.47
C ARG A 69 -4.45 -7.67 -23.14
N ALA A 70 -5.04 -8.70 -22.55
CA ALA A 70 -6.31 -9.28 -23.01
C ALA A 70 -7.48 -8.27 -22.95
N ALA A 71 -7.39 -7.25 -22.09
CA ALA A 71 -8.35 -6.14 -22.05
C ALA A 71 -8.39 -5.31 -23.36
N LYS A 72 -7.34 -5.35 -24.20
CA LYS A 72 -7.38 -4.74 -25.54
C LYS A 72 -8.32 -5.49 -26.47
N VAL A 73 -8.35 -6.81 -26.36
CA VAL A 73 -9.24 -7.68 -27.14
C VAL A 73 -10.68 -7.43 -26.73
N PHE A 74 -10.95 -7.35 -25.42
CA PHE A 74 -12.26 -7.00 -24.86
C PHE A 74 -12.81 -5.71 -25.48
N ARG A 75 -12.03 -4.63 -25.46
CA ARG A 75 -12.43 -3.33 -26.05
C ARG A 75 -12.74 -3.38 -27.55
N SER A 76 -12.23 -4.37 -28.27
CA SER A 76 -12.51 -4.54 -29.70
C SER A 76 -13.84 -5.28 -29.97
N LEU A 77 -14.39 -5.94 -28.95
CA LEU A 77 -15.62 -6.73 -29.00
C LEU A 77 -16.80 -6.00 -28.35
N ASP A 78 -16.51 -5.14 -27.37
CA ASP A 78 -17.44 -4.25 -26.68
C ASP A 78 -17.89 -3.10 -27.61
N VAL A 79 -18.80 -3.42 -28.53
CA VAL A 79 -19.37 -2.48 -29.50
C VAL A 79 -20.90 -2.54 -29.44
N PRO A 80 -21.59 -1.46 -29.01
CA PRO A 80 -21.03 -0.20 -28.49
C PRO A 80 -20.29 -0.41 -27.15
N PRO A 81 -19.36 0.50 -26.76
CA PRO A 81 -18.54 0.32 -25.56
C PRO A 81 -19.38 0.52 -24.30
N THR A 82 -19.92 -0.58 -23.77
CA THR A 82 -20.72 -0.63 -22.55
C THR A 82 -19.90 -0.99 -21.32
N GLY A 83 -18.68 -1.52 -21.51
CA GLY A 83 -17.87 -2.09 -20.43
C GLY A 83 -18.23 -3.56 -20.11
N GLU A 84 -19.18 -4.12 -20.85
CA GLU A 84 -19.78 -5.44 -20.66
C GLU A 84 -20.05 -6.06 -22.04
N ILE A 85 -19.74 -7.35 -22.22
CA ILE A 85 -20.04 -8.08 -23.46
C ILE A 85 -21.13 -9.13 -23.26
N SER A 86 -22.04 -9.22 -24.23
CA SER A 86 -23.06 -10.27 -24.32
C SER A 86 -22.50 -11.57 -24.90
N LEU A 87 -23.23 -12.68 -24.70
CA LEU A 87 -22.87 -13.98 -25.28
C LEU A 87 -22.71 -13.92 -26.80
N ASP A 88 -23.51 -13.11 -27.50
CA ASP A 88 -23.39 -12.97 -28.97
C ASP A 88 -22.13 -12.22 -29.40
N GLN A 89 -21.73 -11.18 -28.66
CA GLN A 89 -20.46 -10.47 -28.88
C GLN A 89 -19.27 -11.39 -28.57
N LEU A 90 -19.34 -12.19 -27.51
CA LEU A 90 -18.35 -13.20 -27.19
C LEU A 90 -18.23 -14.24 -28.31
N ARG A 91 -19.36 -14.70 -28.85
CA ARG A 91 -19.43 -15.69 -29.95
C ARG A 91 -18.87 -15.14 -31.28
N ALA A 92 -19.01 -13.84 -31.51
CA ALA A 92 -18.33 -13.15 -32.61
C ALA A 92 -16.82 -13.01 -32.34
N GLY A 93 -16.44 -12.70 -31.10
CA GLY A 93 -15.06 -12.53 -30.68
C GLY A 93 -14.22 -13.79 -30.71
N ALA A 94 -14.73 -14.91 -30.19
CA ALA A 94 -14.06 -16.20 -30.24
C ALA A 94 -13.73 -16.62 -31.68
N ARG A 95 -14.67 -16.39 -32.61
CA ARG A 95 -14.45 -16.63 -34.05
C ARG A 95 -13.39 -15.72 -34.65
N LYS A 96 -13.36 -14.44 -34.26
CA LYS A 96 -12.40 -13.45 -34.72
C LYS A 96 -10.97 -13.74 -34.23
N LEU A 97 -10.84 -14.35 -33.04
CA LEU A 97 -9.57 -14.72 -32.42
C LEU A 97 -9.09 -16.13 -32.82
N GLY A 98 -9.74 -16.76 -33.80
CA GLY A 98 -9.35 -18.07 -34.30
C GLY A 98 -9.69 -19.24 -33.36
N TYR A 99 -10.48 -19.05 -32.30
CA TYR A 99 -10.92 -20.16 -31.44
C TYR A 99 -12.07 -20.94 -32.09
N ALA A 100 -11.81 -22.19 -32.44
CA ALA A 100 -12.83 -23.10 -32.98
C ALA A 100 -13.47 -23.94 -31.88
N VAL A 101 -14.45 -23.33 -31.23
CA VAL A 101 -15.10 -23.86 -30.02
C VAL A 101 -16.58 -24.12 -30.32
N ASP A 102 -17.10 -25.24 -29.83
CA ASP A 102 -18.51 -25.58 -29.95
C ASP A 102 -19.36 -24.60 -29.13
N ASP A 103 -20.55 -24.24 -29.63
CA ASP A 103 -21.41 -23.24 -28.97
C ASP A 103 -21.74 -23.64 -27.51
N ASP A 104 -21.87 -24.94 -27.23
CA ASP A 104 -22.12 -25.48 -25.89
C ASP A 104 -20.98 -25.16 -24.91
N VAL A 105 -19.72 -25.19 -25.37
CA VAL A 105 -18.55 -24.89 -24.55
C VAL A 105 -18.47 -23.38 -24.30
N LEU A 106 -18.79 -22.57 -25.30
CA LEU A 106 -18.79 -21.11 -25.15
C LEU A 106 -19.89 -20.63 -24.20
N GLU A 107 -21.09 -21.19 -24.31
CA GLU A 107 -22.20 -20.92 -23.41
C GLU A 107 -21.88 -21.38 -21.99
N SER A 108 -21.27 -22.56 -21.83
CA SER A 108 -20.84 -23.04 -20.53
C SER A 108 -19.72 -22.18 -19.92
N ALA A 109 -18.75 -21.72 -20.73
CA ALA A 109 -17.69 -20.80 -20.28
C ALA A 109 -18.27 -19.45 -19.87
N PHE A 110 -19.24 -18.92 -20.61
CA PHE A 110 -19.96 -17.69 -20.27
C PHE A 110 -20.66 -17.83 -18.91
N VAL A 111 -21.44 -18.90 -18.71
CA VAL A 111 -22.17 -19.14 -17.46
C VAL A 111 -21.25 -19.40 -16.26
N SER A 112 -20.09 -20.02 -16.48
CA SER A 112 -19.11 -20.28 -15.43
C SER A 112 -18.30 -19.04 -15.05
N ALA A 113 -18.06 -18.13 -16.01
CA ALA A 113 -17.27 -16.93 -15.79
C ALA A 113 -18.09 -15.70 -15.43
N ASP A 114 -19.41 -15.69 -15.60
CA ASP A 114 -20.32 -14.64 -15.09
C ASP A 114 -20.42 -14.76 -13.55
N LEU A 115 -19.53 -14.04 -12.86
CA LEU A 115 -19.31 -14.13 -11.42
C LEU A 115 -20.34 -13.34 -10.64
N ASP A 116 -20.77 -12.20 -11.18
CA ASP A 116 -21.74 -11.31 -10.57
C ASP A 116 -23.19 -11.63 -10.96
N ARG A 117 -23.38 -12.61 -11.85
CA ARG A 117 -24.67 -13.05 -12.41
C ARG A 117 -25.39 -11.92 -13.15
N SER A 118 -24.62 -10.99 -13.71
CA SER A 118 -25.12 -9.87 -14.51
C SER A 118 -25.73 -10.34 -15.84
N SER A 119 -25.51 -11.59 -16.24
CA SER A 119 -25.84 -12.12 -17.58
C SER A 119 -25.06 -11.40 -18.69
N THR A 120 -23.95 -10.76 -18.31
CA THR A 120 -22.98 -10.07 -19.15
C THR A 120 -21.58 -10.39 -18.63
N ILE A 121 -20.56 -10.10 -19.43
CA ILE A 121 -19.17 -10.41 -19.07
C ILE A 121 -18.38 -9.12 -19.02
N ASN A 122 -17.78 -8.83 -17.87
CA ASN A 122 -16.85 -7.72 -17.70
C ASN A 122 -15.42 -8.09 -18.16
N VAL A 123 -14.47 -7.17 -18.04
CA VAL A 123 -13.09 -7.36 -18.52
C VAL A 123 -12.41 -8.55 -17.82
N ASP A 124 -12.60 -8.70 -16.51
CA ASP A 124 -11.89 -9.71 -15.70
C ASP A 124 -12.46 -11.11 -15.98
N GLU A 125 -13.78 -11.20 -16.10
CA GLU A 125 -14.50 -12.41 -16.50
C GLU A 125 -14.14 -12.83 -17.94
N PHE A 126 -13.92 -11.87 -18.83
CA PHE A 126 -13.46 -12.14 -20.18
C PHE A 126 -12.06 -12.75 -20.23
N VAL A 127 -11.16 -12.34 -19.33
CA VAL A 127 -9.83 -12.95 -19.21
C VAL A 127 -9.93 -14.41 -18.82
N VAL A 128 -10.80 -14.75 -17.86
CA VAL A 128 -11.06 -16.14 -17.44
C VAL A 128 -11.58 -16.97 -18.62
N ILE A 129 -12.52 -16.43 -19.39
CA ILE A 129 -13.05 -17.11 -20.59
C ILE A 129 -11.93 -17.36 -21.60
N LEU A 130 -11.11 -16.36 -21.93
CA LEU A 130 -10.02 -16.52 -22.90
C LEU A 130 -9.01 -17.58 -22.45
N ALA A 131 -8.67 -17.63 -21.17
CA ALA A 131 -7.78 -18.65 -20.63
C ALA A 131 -8.39 -20.07 -20.73
N ILE A 132 -9.70 -20.21 -20.47
CA ILE A 132 -10.45 -21.47 -20.65
C ILE A 132 -10.44 -21.91 -22.12
N LEU A 133 -10.73 -20.99 -23.05
CA LEU A 133 -10.73 -21.30 -24.48
C LEU A 133 -9.34 -21.67 -24.98
N HIS A 134 -8.31 -20.99 -24.49
CA HIS A 134 -6.93 -21.30 -24.77
C HIS A 134 -6.54 -22.70 -24.30
N LEU A 135 -6.93 -23.08 -23.08
CA LEU A 135 -6.66 -24.41 -22.54
C LEU A 135 -7.34 -25.52 -23.35
N LEU A 136 -8.60 -25.33 -23.76
CA LEU A 136 -9.41 -26.36 -24.43
C LEU A 136 -9.07 -26.57 -25.90
N LYS A 137 -8.73 -25.50 -26.63
CA LYS A 137 -8.57 -25.56 -28.09
C LYS A 137 -7.34 -24.85 -28.63
N GLY A 138 -6.81 -23.85 -27.90
CA GLY A 138 -5.80 -22.93 -28.42
C GLY A 138 -6.31 -22.07 -29.59
N PRO A 139 -5.67 -20.94 -29.91
CA PRO A 139 -5.97 -20.18 -31.13
C PRO A 139 -5.48 -20.95 -32.36
N ARG A 140 -6.21 -20.85 -33.49
CA ARG A 140 -5.76 -21.42 -34.77
C ARG A 140 -4.54 -20.72 -35.36
N ASP A 141 -4.46 -19.41 -35.16
CA ASP A 141 -3.37 -18.55 -35.62
C ASP A 141 -2.75 -17.84 -34.40
N GLU A 142 -1.46 -18.08 -34.14
CA GLU A 142 -0.73 -17.46 -33.02
C GLU A 142 -0.58 -15.92 -33.17
N GLU A 143 -0.91 -15.36 -34.33
CA GLU A 143 -0.85 -13.92 -34.59
C GLU A 143 -2.02 -13.14 -33.95
N ASP A 144 -3.14 -13.81 -33.64
CA ASP A 144 -4.36 -13.14 -33.16
C ASP A 144 -4.39 -12.88 -31.65
N VAL A 145 -3.53 -13.57 -30.89
CA VAL A 145 -3.37 -13.39 -29.44
C VAL A 145 -1.92 -13.02 -29.16
N ASP A 146 -1.69 -11.93 -28.43
CA ASP A 146 -0.32 -11.49 -28.20
C ASP A 146 0.49 -12.54 -27.42
N ALA A 147 1.76 -12.71 -27.83
CA ALA A 147 2.65 -13.73 -27.27
C ALA A 147 2.82 -13.64 -25.74
N ALA A 148 2.60 -12.47 -25.15
CA ALA A 148 2.72 -12.32 -23.71
C ALA A 148 1.44 -12.74 -22.97
N THR A 149 0.26 -12.54 -23.55
CA THR A 149 -1.01 -13.13 -23.09
C THR A 149 -0.97 -14.65 -23.17
N LEU A 150 -0.47 -15.22 -24.28
CA LEU A 150 -0.28 -16.67 -24.41
C LEU A 150 0.63 -17.23 -23.30
N LYS A 151 1.77 -16.57 -23.07
CA LYS A 151 2.70 -16.95 -22.00
C LYS A 151 2.09 -16.85 -20.60
N ALA A 152 1.18 -15.90 -20.37
CA ALA A 152 0.46 -15.77 -19.11
C ALA A 152 -0.53 -16.93 -18.90
N PHE A 153 -1.28 -17.33 -19.93
CA PHE A 153 -2.19 -18.47 -19.86
C PHE A 153 -1.43 -19.79 -19.65
N GLU A 154 -0.30 -19.99 -20.34
CA GLU A 154 0.58 -21.13 -20.10
C GLU A 154 1.10 -21.17 -18.66
N LEU A 155 1.50 -20.01 -18.12
CA LEU A 155 2.00 -19.91 -16.76
C LEU A 155 0.92 -20.26 -15.73
N ALA A 156 -0.30 -19.75 -15.92
CA ALA A 156 -1.44 -20.06 -15.05
C ALA A 156 -1.81 -21.55 -15.11
N THR A 157 -1.80 -22.14 -16.31
CA THR A 157 -2.03 -23.58 -16.51
C THR A 157 -0.97 -24.42 -15.80
N GLN A 158 0.31 -24.07 -15.95
CA GLN A 158 1.42 -24.76 -15.27
C GLN A 158 1.34 -24.61 -13.75
N ALA A 159 0.88 -23.45 -13.26
CA ALA A 159 0.69 -23.24 -11.83
C ALA A 159 -0.40 -24.17 -11.30
N PHE A 160 -1.58 -24.21 -11.95
CA PHE A 160 -2.67 -25.11 -11.56
C PHE A 160 -2.24 -26.57 -11.55
N LEU A 161 -1.60 -27.03 -12.62
CA LEU A 161 -1.04 -28.39 -12.72
C LEU A 161 -0.02 -28.69 -11.62
N SER A 162 0.71 -27.68 -11.13
CA SER A 162 1.68 -27.87 -10.05
C SER A 162 1.01 -28.00 -8.68
N PHE A 163 -0.20 -27.46 -8.49
CA PHE A 163 -0.96 -27.58 -7.25
C PHE A 163 -1.83 -28.85 -7.22
N ASP A 164 -2.35 -29.31 -8.36
CA ASP A 164 -3.04 -30.61 -8.50
C ASP A 164 -2.04 -31.78 -8.55
N SER A 165 -1.47 -32.11 -7.40
CA SER A 165 -0.45 -33.17 -7.27
C SER A 165 -1.02 -34.58 -7.51
N SER A 166 -2.30 -34.78 -7.20
CA SER A 166 -3.03 -36.04 -7.31
C SER A 166 -3.60 -36.30 -8.71
N ARG A 167 -3.58 -35.27 -9.57
CA ARG A 167 -3.95 -35.31 -11.01
C ARG A 167 -5.41 -35.63 -11.25
N HIS A 168 -6.27 -35.23 -10.33
CA HIS A 168 -7.70 -35.47 -10.45
C HIS A 168 -8.44 -34.35 -11.19
N GLY A 169 -7.75 -33.26 -11.57
CA GLY A 169 -8.26 -32.14 -12.35
C GLY A 169 -8.92 -31.03 -11.53
N PHE A 170 -8.67 -31.01 -10.22
CA PHE A 170 -9.05 -29.96 -9.28
C PHE A 170 -7.93 -29.84 -8.22
N ILE A 171 -7.95 -28.81 -7.37
CA ILE A 171 -7.03 -28.71 -6.23
C ILE A 171 -7.84 -28.99 -4.96
N SER A 172 -7.46 -30.04 -4.24
CA SER A 172 -8.06 -30.36 -2.94
C SER A 172 -7.44 -29.53 -1.82
N ARG A 173 -8.15 -29.49 -0.68
CA ARG A 173 -7.69 -28.79 0.52
C ARG A 173 -6.32 -29.27 0.99
N ASP A 174 -6.11 -30.58 1.01
CA ASP A 174 -4.88 -31.20 1.48
C ASP A 174 -3.69 -30.86 0.56
N GLU A 175 -3.95 -30.70 -0.73
CA GLU A 175 -2.93 -30.31 -1.72
C GLU A 175 -2.56 -28.83 -1.60
N LEU A 176 -3.56 -27.96 -1.41
CA LEU A 176 -3.31 -26.55 -1.15
C LEU A 176 -2.56 -26.36 0.18
N GLU A 177 -2.96 -27.11 1.21
CA GLU A 177 -2.30 -27.13 2.52
C GLU A 177 -0.84 -27.59 2.39
N SER A 178 -0.59 -28.67 1.66
CA SER A 178 0.77 -29.19 1.41
C SER A 178 1.61 -28.21 0.58
N ALA A 179 1.02 -27.50 -0.37
CA ALA A 179 1.73 -26.51 -1.17
C ALA A 179 2.07 -25.22 -0.38
N LEU A 180 1.28 -24.92 0.67
CA LEU A 180 1.49 -23.80 1.60
C LEU A 180 2.41 -24.17 2.78
N LEU A 181 2.41 -25.44 3.19
CA LEU A 181 3.23 -26.02 4.25
C LEU A 181 4.42 -26.79 3.68
N GLU A 182 5.49 -26.11 3.24
CA GLU A 182 6.77 -26.80 3.01
C GLU A 182 7.93 -26.24 3.86
N PRO A 183 8.93 -27.10 4.19
CA PRO A 183 9.64 -27.07 5.47
C PRO A 183 10.84 -26.11 5.47
N HIS A 184 10.73 -25.03 6.24
CA HIS A 184 11.88 -24.22 6.67
C HIS A 184 12.29 -24.50 8.13
N LEU A 185 11.89 -25.64 8.70
CA LEU A 185 12.10 -25.97 10.11
C LEU A 185 13.09 -27.10 10.40
N GLU A 186 13.68 -27.79 9.41
CA GLU A 186 14.54 -28.95 9.69
C GLU A 186 15.99 -28.63 10.07
N ASN A 187 16.47 -27.38 9.94
CA ASN A 187 17.87 -27.03 10.26
C ASN A 187 18.06 -26.11 11.48
N MET A 188 17.05 -25.95 12.32
CA MET A 188 17.19 -25.20 13.59
C MET A 188 17.25 -26.17 14.78
N PRO A 189 18.31 -26.10 15.62
CA PRO A 189 18.42 -26.99 16.77
C PRO A 189 17.32 -26.68 17.80
N HIS A 190 16.52 -27.70 18.09
CA HIS A 190 15.59 -27.92 19.21
C HIS A 190 15.12 -26.69 20.03
N SER A 191 13.91 -26.22 19.74
CA SER A 191 13.06 -25.44 20.66
C SER A 191 11.59 -25.82 20.40
N PRO A 192 10.70 -25.88 21.42
CA PRO A 192 9.48 -26.68 21.35
C PRO A 192 8.45 -26.10 20.36
N HIS A 193 8.14 -26.91 19.35
CA HIS A 193 7.16 -26.66 18.30
C HIS A 193 5.72 -26.73 18.82
N ALA A 194 5.07 -25.56 18.93
CA ALA A 194 3.61 -25.45 18.96
C ALA A 194 3.05 -24.15 18.36
N SER A 195 3.89 -23.16 18.02
CA SER A 195 3.42 -21.81 17.65
C SER A 195 3.24 -21.56 16.15
N ALA A 196 3.86 -22.33 15.26
CA ALA A 196 3.77 -22.10 13.81
C ALA A 196 2.51 -22.71 13.17
N THR A 197 2.05 -23.86 13.69
CA THR A 197 0.87 -24.57 13.19
C THR A 197 -0.43 -23.83 13.49
N ASN A 198 -0.49 -23.06 14.59
CA ASN A 198 -1.69 -22.32 14.99
C ASN A 198 -2.02 -21.10 14.11
N THR A 199 -1.09 -20.61 13.28
CA THR A 199 -1.30 -19.43 12.42
C THR A 199 -1.46 -19.80 10.95
N ILE A 200 -0.87 -20.91 10.51
CA ILE A 200 -0.93 -21.34 9.11
C ILE A 200 -2.27 -22.02 8.79
N VAL A 201 -2.81 -22.83 9.70
CA VAL A 201 -4.09 -23.53 9.48
C VAL A 201 -5.26 -22.55 9.23
N PRO A 202 -5.41 -21.43 9.98
CA PRO A 202 -6.41 -20.41 9.66
C PRO A 202 -6.19 -19.73 8.30
N LEU A 203 -4.95 -19.47 7.91
CA LEU A 203 -4.62 -18.84 6.62
C LEU A 203 -4.90 -19.78 5.44
N VAL A 204 -4.54 -21.06 5.54
CA VAL A 204 -4.85 -22.09 4.56
C VAL A 204 -6.37 -22.26 4.45
N GLN A 205 -7.07 -22.29 5.57
CA GLN A 205 -8.53 -22.35 5.61
C GLN A 205 -9.16 -21.13 4.95
N GLN A 206 -8.62 -19.93 5.16
CA GLN A 206 -9.08 -18.70 4.53
C GLN A 206 -8.85 -18.73 3.01
N ARG A 207 -7.63 -19.06 2.57
CA ARG A 207 -7.30 -19.12 1.14
C ARG A 207 -8.06 -20.22 0.41
N PHE A 208 -8.30 -21.36 1.06
CA PHE A 208 -9.15 -22.41 0.50
C PHE A 208 -10.60 -21.93 0.31
N LEU A 209 -11.17 -21.22 1.29
CA LEU A 209 -12.52 -20.64 1.17
C LEU A 209 -12.61 -19.53 0.11
N GLU A 210 -11.53 -18.78 -0.11
CA GLU A 210 -11.45 -17.79 -1.20
C GLU A 210 -11.40 -18.46 -2.59
N LEU A 211 -10.74 -19.63 -2.68
CA LEU A 211 -10.58 -20.39 -3.91
C LEU A 211 -11.77 -21.34 -4.21
N ASP A 212 -12.46 -21.85 -3.20
CA ASP A 212 -13.61 -22.78 -3.32
C ASP A 212 -14.93 -21.99 -3.37
N ARG A 213 -15.21 -21.37 -4.53
CA ARG A 213 -16.27 -20.35 -4.66
C ARG A 213 -17.68 -20.89 -4.60
N ASP A 214 -17.90 -22.12 -5.08
CA ASP A 214 -19.20 -22.77 -5.00
C ASP A 214 -19.36 -23.62 -3.71
N GLY A 215 -18.31 -23.68 -2.89
CA GLY A 215 -18.29 -24.38 -1.61
C GLY A 215 -18.41 -25.89 -1.74
N ASN A 216 -18.07 -26.44 -2.91
CA ASN A 216 -18.16 -27.87 -3.19
C ASN A 216 -16.95 -28.65 -2.66
N GLY A 217 -15.94 -27.97 -2.12
CA GLY A 217 -14.71 -28.54 -1.58
C GLY A 217 -13.65 -28.83 -2.64
N ARG A 218 -13.77 -28.27 -3.85
CA ARG A 218 -12.86 -28.48 -4.98
C ARG A 218 -12.57 -27.16 -5.67
N ILE A 219 -11.30 -26.82 -5.77
CA ILE A 219 -10.88 -25.62 -6.51
C ILE A 219 -10.68 -26.04 -7.97
N THR A 220 -11.60 -25.63 -8.84
CA THR A 220 -11.53 -25.91 -10.27
C THR A 220 -10.57 -24.95 -10.98
N PHE A 221 -10.23 -25.20 -12.25
CA PHE A 221 -9.38 -24.30 -13.02
C PHE A 221 -9.99 -22.89 -13.20
N PRO A 222 -11.30 -22.75 -13.49
CA PRO A 222 -11.97 -21.44 -13.49
C PRO A 222 -11.87 -20.73 -12.14
N ASP A 223 -12.07 -21.42 -11.02
CA ASP A 223 -11.98 -20.82 -9.69
C ASP A 223 -10.55 -20.31 -9.39
N PHE A 224 -9.56 -21.13 -9.73
CA PHE A 224 -8.15 -20.78 -9.59
C PHE A 224 -7.78 -19.56 -10.44
N LEU A 225 -8.25 -19.49 -11.69
CA LEU A 225 -8.01 -18.35 -12.57
C LEU A 225 -8.69 -17.08 -12.09
N ALA A 226 -9.96 -17.16 -11.67
CA ALA A 226 -10.68 -16.02 -11.14
C ALA A 226 -9.97 -15.45 -9.90
N CYS A 227 -9.52 -16.33 -9.01
CA CYS A 227 -8.78 -15.95 -7.81
C CYS A 227 -7.41 -15.34 -8.13
N ILE A 228 -6.65 -15.93 -9.05
CA ILE A 228 -5.35 -15.38 -9.46
C ILE A 228 -5.50 -14.06 -10.20
N THR A 229 -6.52 -13.90 -11.04
CA THR A 229 -6.80 -12.63 -11.71
C THR A 229 -7.10 -11.56 -10.66
N HIS A 230 -7.94 -11.88 -9.67
CA HIS A 230 -8.18 -11.00 -8.53
C HIS A 230 -6.91 -10.70 -7.71
N TRP A 231 -6.04 -11.68 -7.43
CA TRP A 231 -4.76 -11.44 -6.74
C TRP A 231 -3.77 -10.64 -7.58
N VAL A 232 -3.80 -10.79 -8.90
CA VAL A 232 -2.98 -10.06 -9.85
C VAL A 232 -3.44 -8.61 -9.94
N ASP A 233 -4.74 -8.37 -9.85
CA ASP A 233 -5.30 -7.02 -9.77
C ASP A 233 -5.03 -6.43 -8.39
N GLU A 234 -5.23 -7.15 -7.28
CA GLU A 234 -4.83 -6.70 -5.94
C GLU A 234 -3.31 -6.42 -5.84
N ALA A 235 -2.45 -7.23 -6.47
CA ALA A 235 -1.00 -7.05 -6.49
C ALA A 235 -0.52 -6.01 -7.54
N GLY A 236 -1.31 -5.76 -8.58
CA GLY A 236 -1.14 -4.64 -9.51
C GLY A 236 -1.65 -3.31 -8.93
N GLU A 237 -2.60 -3.40 -8.00
CA GLU A 237 -3.14 -2.34 -7.14
C GLU A 237 -2.31 -2.11 -5.87
N GLU A 238 -1.30 -2.94 -5.57
CA GLU A 238 -0.34 -2.72 -4.47
C GLU A 238 0.55 -1.46 -4.65
N GLU A 239 0.28 -0.62 -5.65
CA GLU A 239 0.69 0.80 -5.69
C GLU A 239 -0.51 1.79 -5.75
N ALA A 240 -1.52 1.61 -4.90
CA ALA A 240 -2.31 2.70 -4.32
C ALA A 240 -3.08 2.16 -3.09
N PRO A 241 -3.07 2.83 -1.92
CA PRO A 241 -4.02 2.50 -0.87
C PRO A 241 -5.42 2.92 -1.35
N GLN A 242 -6.15 2.00 -1.98
CA GLN A 242 -7.60 2.13 -2.09
C GLN A 242 -8.22 1.55 -0.81
N GLU A 243 -8.99 2.39 -0.13
CA GLU A 243 -9.97 1.94 0.85
C GLU A 243 -10.79 0.82 0.22
N ARG A 244 -10.76 -0.38 0.83
CA ARG A 244 -11.82 -1.36 0.61
C ARG A 244 -13.11 -0.63 0.99
N GLU A 245 -14.02 -0.47 0.04
CA GLU A 245 -15.39 -0.08 0.36
C GLU A 245 -15.85 -1.00 1.48
N ALA A 246 -16.26 -0.39 2.59
CA ALA A 246 -16.89 -1.12 3.68
C ALA A 246 -18.02 -1.95 3.06
N PRO A 247 -18.19 -3.22 3.45
CA PRO A 247 -19.34 -3.98 3.00
C PRO A 247 -20.58 -3.15 3.35
N SER A 248 -21.47 -2.96 2.37
CA SER A 248 -22.75 -2.29 2.53
C SER A 248 -23.64 -3.12 3.48
N GLY A 249 -23.31 -3.05 4.76
CA GLY A 249 -24.12 -3.36 5.93
C GLY A 249 -24.49 -2.03 6.63
N PRO A 250 -25.44 -2.06 7.57
CA PRO A 250 -26.39 -0.95 7.80
C PRO A 250 -25.72 0.41 8.08
N GLN A 251 -26.12 1.41 7.29
CA GLN A 251 -25.66 2.81 7.28
C GLN A 251 -26.07 3.62 8.53
N ASP A 252 -25.72 3.22 9.75
CA ASP A 252 -26.20 3.96 10.96
C ASP A 252 -25.17 4.18 12.09
N ILE A 253 -23.88 3.88 11.91
CA ILE A 253 -22.88 4.16 12.96
C ILE A 253 -22.00 5.35 12.53
N PRO A 254 -22.09 6.51 13.22
CA PRO A 254 -21.24 7.66 12.92
C PRO A 254 -19.76 7.33 13.18
N PRO A 255 -18.83 7.90 12.39
CA PRO A 255 -17.40 7.65 12.55
C PRO A 255 -16.92 8.00 13.97
N PRO A 256 -16.07 7.16 14.59
CA PRO A 256 -15.67 7.30 15.98
C PRO A 256 -14.80 8.54 16.19
N SER A 257 -14.75 9.04 17.43
CA SER A 257 -13.80 10.09 17.79
C SER A 257 -12.37 9.54 17.87
N TYR A 258 -11.37 10.41 17.72
CA TYR A 258 -9.98 10.01 17.96
C TYR A 258 -9.79 9.46 19.38
N ASN A 259 -10.49 10.03 20.36
CA ASN A 259 -10.40 9.60 21.76
C ASN A 259 -10.89 8.17 22.00
N GLN A 260 -11.98 7.77 21.33
CA GLN A 260 -12.50 6.41 21.39
C GLN A 260 -11.50 5.42 20.79
N LEU A 261 -10.98 5.71 19.59
CA LEU A 261 -9.97 4.87 18.94
C LEU A 261 -8.69 4.76 19.79
N TYR A 262 -8.24 5.87 20.38
CA TYR A 262 -7.04 5.87 21.21
C TYR A 262 -7.21 4.96 22.41
N THR A 263 -8.38 5.00 23.05
CA THR A 263 -8.70 4.14 24.20
C THR A 263 -8.75 2.66 23.78
N ASP A 264 -9.36 2.35 22.64
CA ASP A 264 -9.37 0.98 22.09
C ASP A 264 -7.97 0.42 21.88
N VAL A 265 -7.09 1.22 21.25
CA VAL A 265 -5.73 0.78 20.91
C VAL A 265 -4.84 0.65 22.14
N PHE A 266 -4.82 1.64 23.03
CA PHE A 266 -3.82 1.74 24.09
C PHE A 266 -4.28 1.28 25.46
N THR A 267 -5.58 1.17 25.72
CA THR A 267 -6.12 0.76 27.03
C THR A 267 -6.60 -0.69 27.01
N SER A 268 -7.08 -1.20 25.87
CA SER A 268 -7.64 -2.56 25.73
C SER A 268 -6.59 -3.65 25.45
N ALA A 269 -5.35 -3.30 25.09
CA ALA A 269 -4.31 -4.23 24.66
C ALA A 269 -3.21 -4.44 25.74
N PRO A 270 -3.08 -5.63 26.38
CA PRO A 270 -2.16 -5.80 27.51
C PRO A 270 -0.69 -6.12 27.17
N THR A 271 -0.32 -6.50 25.94
CA THR A 271 1.01 -7.12 25.70
C THR A 271 1.74 -6.76 24.40
N SER A 272 1.07 -6.31 23.33
CA SER A 272 1.74 -5.69 22.16
C SER A 272 0.70 -5.03 21.25
N ILE A 273 1.01 -3.85 20.71
CA ILE A 273 0.15 -3.12 19.78
C ILE A 273 0.40 -3.66 18.38
N ASN A 274 -0.66 -4.06 17.68
CA ASN A 274 -0.56 -4.45 16.28
C ASN A 274 -0.51 -3.20 15.39
N THR A 275 0.70 -2.76 15.03
CA THR A 275 0.95 -1.59 14.18
C THR A 275 0.63 -1.83 12.70
N LYS A 276 0.24 -3.04 12.30
CA LYS A 276 -0.22 -3.36 10.94
C LYS A 276 -1.74 -3.30 10.79
N ARG A 277 -2.48 -3.18 11.90
CA ARG A 277 -3.94 -3.06 11.89
C ARG A 277 -4.34 -1.70 11.36
N THR A 278 -5.09 -1.65 10.26
CA THR A 278 -5.72 -0.43 9.77
C THR A 278 -6.84 0.00 10.72
N LEU A 279 -6.90 1.29 11.02
CA LEU A 279 -7.93 1.90 11.86
C LEU A 279 -8.84 2.79 11.00
N PRO A 280 -10.15 2.88 11.30
CA PRO A 280 -11.02 3.83 10.62
C PRO A 280 -10.56 5.27 10.90
N LYS A 281 -10.77 6.17 9.94
CA LYS A 281 -10.45 7.59 10.09
C LYS A 281 -11.35 8.21 11.18
N PRO A 282 -10.78 8.95 12.15
CA PRO A 282 -11.59 9.57 13.20
C PRO A 282 -12.37 10.77 12.67
N SER A 283 -13.56 10.99 13.23
CA SER A 283 -14.36 12.18 12.98
C SER A 283 -13.89 13.35 13.85
N ASN A 284 -13.52 14.45 13.19
CA ASN A 284 -13.18 15.70 13.85
C ASN A 284 -14.38 16.30 14.60
N GLU A 285 -15.59 16.15 14.08
CA GLU A 285 -16.83 16.59 14.75
C GLU A 285 -17.07 15.77 16.03
N ALA A 286 -16.97 14.44 15.95
CA ALA A 286 -17.10 13.57 17.12
C ALA A 286 -16.03 13.88 18.17
N GLN A 287 -14.81 14.18 17.73
CA GLN A 287 -13.71 14.60 18.61
C GLN A 287 -13.98 15.96 19.29
N GLY A 288 -14.72 16.86 18.66
CA GLY A 288 -15.15 18.12 19.27
C GLY A 288 -16.17 17.96 20.40
N LEU A 289 -16.92 16.84 20.41
CA LEU A 289 -17.89 16.51 21.45
C LEU A 289 -17.25 15.83 22.68
N GLU A 290 -16.00 15.37 22.58
CA GLU A 290 -15.29 14.71 23.67
C GLU A 290 -14.96 15.67 24.83
N GLN A 291 -15.12 15.20 26.07
CA GLN A 291 -14.89 16.02 27.25
C GLN A 291 -13.41 16.45 27.36
N GLY A 292 -13.18 17.76 27.42
CA GLY A 292 -11.84 18.34 27.54
C GLY A 292 -11.14 18.59 26.21
N SER A 293 -11.76 18.22 25.09
CA SER A 293 -11.30 18.58 23.74
C SER A 293 -11.26 20.09 23.56
N ARG A 294 -10.25 20.59 22.86
CA ARG A 294 -10.06 22.03 22.59
C ARG A 294 -9.74 22.24 21.12
N GLN A 295 -10.29 23.28 20.53
CA GLN A 295 -9.89 23.70 19.19
C GLN A 295 -8.44 24.17 19.20
N VAL A 296 -7.69 23.75 18.19
CA VAL A 296 -6.39 24.34 17.89
C VAL A 296 -6.61 25.79 17.42
N LEU A 297 -5.73 26.68 17.88
CA LEU A 297 -5.86 28.13 17.67
C LEU A 297 -6.10 28.47 16.19
N LEU A 298 -7.16 29.22 15.90
CA LEU A 298 -7.53 29.67 14.55
C LEU A 298 -7.73 28.51 13.54
N SER A 299 -8.26 27.38 13.98
CA SER A 299 -8.57 26.22 13.12
C SER A 299 -9.88 25.56 13.50
N ASP A 300 -10.35 24.67 12.62
CA ASP A 300 -11.49 23.79 12.82
C ASP A 300 -11.10 22.44 13.47
N VAL A 301 -9.82 22.21 13.73
CA VAL A 301 -9.31 20.94 14.29
C VAL A 301 -9.47 20.90 15.80
N TRP A 302 -10.13 19.85 16.29
CA TRP A 302 -10.29 19.57 17.72
C TRP A 302 -9.21 18.61 18.21
N ALA A 303 -8.55 18.94 19.31
CA ALA A 303 -7.48 18.13 19.87
C ALA A 303 -7.65 17.90 21.38
N LEU A 304 -7.17 16.74 21.84
CA LEU A 304 -7.13 16.36 23.24
C LEU A 304 -5.70 15.93 23.62
N PRO A 305 -4.89 16.84 24.19
CA PRO A 305 -3.52 16.54 24.57
C PRO A 305 -3.43 15.39 25.58
N ARG A 306 -2.60 14.39 25.28
CA ARG A 306 -2.45 13.16 26.10
C ARG A 306 -1.41 13.26 27.18
N THR A 307 -0.31 13.93 26.88
CA THR A 307 0.85 13.99 27.77
C THR A 307 1.10 15.42 28.18
N ARG A 308 1.49 15.61 29.45
CA ARG A 308 2.16 16.84 29.88
C ARG A 308 3.63 16.65 29.59
N TRP A 309 4.16 17.38 28.62
CA TRP A 309 5.44 17.08 27.98
C TRP A 309 6.63 17.00 28.94
N PHE A 310 6.65 17.91 29.90
CA PHE A 310 7.74 18.12 30.85
C PHE A 310 7.42 17.63 32.27
N SER A 311 6.21 17.14 32.54
CA SER A 311 5.79 16.75 33.89
C SER A 311 4.99 15.46 33.84
N GLN A 312 5.04 14.64 34.90
CA GLN A 312 4.25 13.42 35.03
C GLN A 312 4.63 12.24 34.09
N ARG A 313 5.84 12.23 33.51
CA ARG A 313 6.41 11.04 32.86
C ARG A 313 7.90 10.87 33.17
N GLN A 314 8.39 9.63 33.10
CA GLN A 314 9.81 9.31 33.25
C GLN A 314 10.52 9.53 31.91
N TRP A 315 11.60 10.30 31.92
CA TRP A 315 12.36 10.61 30.71
C TRP A 315 13.35 9.49 30.40
N THR A 316 13.31 9.00 29.16
CA THR A 316 14.30 8.04 28.67
C THR A 316 15.65 8.73 28.43
N SER A 317 16.71 7.94 28.23
CA SER A 317 18.01 8.50 27.81
C SER A 317 17.94 9.12 26.41
N LYS A 318 17.09 8.61 25.52
CA LYS A 318 16.87 9.18 24.18
C LYS A 318 16.15 10.52 24.29
N ASP A 319 15.11 10.64 25.12
CA ASP A 319 14.41 11.92 25.38
C ASP A 319 15.36 13.02 25.87
N ARG A 320 16.20 12.69 26.85
CA ARG A 320 17.21 13.62 27.39
C ARG A 320 18.20 14.05 26.33
N THR A 321 18.68 13.11 25.51
CA THR A 321 19.62 13.40 24.43
C THR A 321 19.01 14.32 23.39
N TYR A 322 17.79 14.04 22.94
CA TYR A 322 17.06 14.89 21.99
C TYR A 322 16.80 16.28 22.55
N ALA A 323 16.32 16.39 23.79
CA ALA A 323 16.05 17.70 24.38
C ALA A 323 17.33 18.53 24.58
N VAL A 324 18.42 17.92 25.08
CA VAL A 324 19.71 18.61 25.21
C VAL A 324 20.22 19.07 23.85
N PHE A 325 20.15 18.22 22.83
CA PHE A 325 20.58 18.57 21.48
C PHE A 325 19.74 19.70 20.90
N MET A 326 18.41 19.61 20.98
CA MET A 326 17.51 20.66 20.52
C MET A 326 17.78 21.99 21.25
N ILE A 327 17.85 21.99 22.58
CA ILE A 327 18.16 23.20 23.36
C ILE A 327 19.52 23.78 22.96
N ALA A 328 20.54 22.95 22.76
CA ALA A 328 21.86 23.39 22.35
C ALA A 328 21.84 24.04 20.96
N MET A 329 21.19 23.42 19.96
CA MET A 329 21.12 23.98 18.61
C MET A 329 20.30 25.28 18.57
N HIS A 330 19.18 25.36 19.28
CA HIS A 330 18.40 26.60 19.37
C HIS A 330 19.18 27.69 20.12
N GLY A 331 19.87 27.34 21.22
CA GLY A 331 20.72 28.27 21.97
C GLY A 331 21.89 28.80 21.13
N LEU A 332 22.53 27.94 20.34
CA LEU A 332 23.57 28.36 19.39
C LEU A 332 23.00 29.26 18.29
N ALA A 333 21.82 28.95 17.76
CA ALA A 333 21.16 29.77 16.75
C ALA A 333 20.83 31.18 17.27
N CYS A 334 20.57 31.37 18.57
CA CYS A 334 20.40 32.70 19.18
C CYS A 334 21.66 33.58 19.08
N LEU A 335 22.85 33.00 18.84
CA LEU A 335 24.10 33.75 18.61
C LEU A 335 24.24 34.25 17.15
N ALA A 336 23.24 34.00 16.30
CA ALA A 336 23.26 34.39 14.89
C ALA A 336 23.54 35.89 14.66
N PRO A 337 22.92 36.84 15.39
CA PRO A 337 23.19 38.27 15.19
C PRO A 337 24.64 38.65 15.47
N ALA A 338 25.28 38.01 16.46
CA ALA A 338 26.66 38.29 16.85
C ALA A 338 27.70 37.70 15.89
N THR A 339 27.31 36.75 15.05
CA THR A 339 28.21 35.98 14.17
C THR A 339 27.89 36.14 12.69
N PHE A 340 26.97 37.06 12.35
CA PHE A 340 26.47 37.23 10.99
C PHE A 340 27.53 37.71 10.01
N THR A 341 27.61 37.00 8.88
CA THR A 341 28.20 37.52 7.64
C THR A 341 27.38 37.01 6.45
N PRO A 342 27.34 37.74 5.32
CA PRO A 342 26.65 37.28 4.11
C PRO A 342 27.15 35.92 3.61
N GLN A 343 28.44 35.62 3.76
CA GLN A 343 29.06 34.37 3.35
C GLN A 343 28.54 33.19 4.18
N LEU A 344 28.43 33.37 5.50
CA LEU A 344 27.90 32.35 6.40
C LEU A 344 26.41 32.12 6.18
N ALA A 345 25.63 33.19 5.96
CA ALA A 345 24.23 33.08 5.60
C ALA A 345 24.05 32.36 4.25
N GLY A 346 24.88 32.66 3.25
CA GLY A 346 24.91 31.95 1.98
C GLY A 346 25.25 30.47 2.13
N GLY A 347 26.23 30.15 2.99
CA GLY A 347 26.58 28.76 3.33
C GLY A 347 25.43 28.01 4.03
N ALA A 348 24.74 28.68 4.97
CA ALA A 348 23.56 28.13 5.63
C ALA A 348 22.43 27.85 4.62
N PHE A 349 22.18 28.79 3.71
CA PHE A 349 21.19 28.63 2.64
C PHE A 349 21.54 27.49 1.68
N LEU A 350 22.80 27.38 1.26
CA LEU A 350 23.27 26.27 0.42
C LEU A 350 23.05 24.93 1.13
N MET A 351 23.43 24.83 2.40
CA MET A 351 23.23 23.60 3.16
C MET A 351 21.76 23.31 3.44
N TYR A 352 20.90 24.33 3.53
CA TYR A 352 19.45 24.17 3.58
C TYR A 352 18.89 23.57 2.28
N LEU A 353 19.40 23.96 1.11
CA LEU A 353 19.06 23.31 -0.16
C LEU A 353 19.59 21.87 -0.22
N VAL A 354 20.84 21.63 0.20
CA VAL A 354 21.42 20.28 0.21
C VAL A 354 20.64 19.36 1.14
N SER A 355 20.50 19.73 2.42
CA SER A 355 19.88 18.84 3.39
C SER A 355 18.36 18.80 3.28
N GLY A 356 17.70 19.93 3.02
CA GLY A 356 16.24 20.02 2.91
C GLY A 356 15.72 19.59 1.55
N LEU A 357 16.07 20.31 0.48
CA LEU A 357 15.54 20.07 -0.87
C LEU A 357 16.05 18.74 -1.47
N LEU A 358 17.36 18.47 -1.43
CA LEU A 358 17.89 17.22 -1.99
C LEU A 358 17.75 16.04 -1.02
N GLY A 359 18.05 16.28 0.25
CA GLY A 359 18.04 15.25 1.29
C GLY A 359 16.65 14.83 1.73
N ILE A 360 15.89 15.74 2.34
CA ILE A 360 14.58 15.39 2.92
C ILE A 360 13.52 15.23 1.83
N THR A 361 13.25 16.27 1.03
CA THR A 361 12.08 16.26 0.14
C THR A 361 12.29 15.40 -1.11
N THR A 362 13.44 15.51 -1.79
CA THR A 362 13.75 14.68 -2.96
C THR A 362 14.04 13.23 -2.56
N SER A 363 14.92 13.00 -1.58
CA SER A 363 15.34 11.63 -1.21
C SER A 363 14.39 10.96 -0.22
N TYR A 364 14.46 11.32 1.06
CA TYR A 364 13.78 10.57 2.12
C TYR A 364 12.27 10.49 1.87
N HIS A 365 11.67 11.60 1.46
CA HIS A 365 10.24 11.66 1.21
C HIS A 365 9.83 11.02 -0.12
N ARG A 366 10.09 11.67 -1.25
CA ARG A 366 9.52 11.23 -2.55
C ARG A 366 10.21 9.98 -3.11
N GLN A 367 11.53 9.87 -2.98
CA GLN A 367 12.26 8.74 -3.55
C GLN A 367 12.18 7.48 -2.66
N LEU A 368 12.51 7.59 -1.38
CA LEU A 368 12.67 6.43 -0.51
C LEU A 368 11.33 6.02 0.13
N SER A 369 10.56 6.96 0.69
CA SER A 369 9.27 6.62 1.29
C SER A 369 8.21 6.26 0.26
N HIS A 370 8.00 7.11 -0.74
CA HIS A 370 6.89 6.97 -1.71
C HIS A 370 7.26 6.33 -3.03
N ARG A 371 8.56 6.16 -3.33
CA ARG A 371 9.04 5.58 -4.59
C ARG A 371 8.43 6.26 -5.81
N SER A 372 8.25 7.58 -5.74
CA SER A 372 7.60 8.37 -6.78
C SER A 372 8.43 8.45 -8.07
N PHE A 373 9.72 8.10 -8.00
CA PHE A 373 10.63 7.97 -9.12
C PHE A 373 11.81 7.08 -8.72
N ARG A 374 12.60 6.64 -9.70
CA ARG A 374 13.83 5.85 -9.52
C ARG A 374 15.04 6.61 -10.05
N THR A 375 16.19 6.41 -9.43
CA THR A 375 17.49 6.89 -9.94
C THR A 375 18.53 5.78 -9.91
N PRO A 376 19.66 5.90 -10.62
CA PRO A 376 20.80 5.03 -10.39
C PRO A 376 21.21 5.00 -8.92
N LYS A 377 21.63 3.83 -8.40
CA LYS A 377 21.93 3.63 -6.98
C LYS A 377 22.95 4.61 -6.39
N TRP A 378 23.98 5.00 -7.15
CA TRP A 378 24.96 5.98 -6.69
C TRP A 378 24.33 7.35 -6.41
N LEU A 379 23.33 7.76 -7.20
CA LEU A 379 22.63 9.02 -7.02
C LEU A 379 21.61 8.92 -5.88
N GLU A 380 20.89 7.80 -5.79
CA GLU A 380 19.99 7.50 -4.66
C GLU A 380 20.74 7.57 -3.33
N HIS A 381 21.92 6.93 -3.25
CA HIS A 381 22.77 6.97 -2.06
C HIS A 381 23.33 8.38 -1.79
N ALA A 382 23.72 9.13 -2.81
CA ALA A 382 24.20 10.50 -2.64
C ALA A 382 23.10 11.45 -2.12
N LEU A 383 21.89 11.34 -2.66
CA LEU A 383 20.72 12.08 -2.20
C LEU A 383 20.35 11.69 -0.76
N ALA A 384 20.36 10.40 -0.44
CA ALA A 384 20.10 9.92 0.92
C ALA A 384 21.14 10.44 1.92
N TYR A 385 22.42 10.50 1.54
CA TYR A 385 23.46 11.10 2.39
C TYR A 385 23.23 12.59 2.65
N CYS A 386 22.69 13.33 1.67
CA CYS A 386 22.27 14.71 1.91
C CYS A 386 21.20 14.79 3.01
N GLY A 387 20.29 13.81 3.10
CA GLY A 387 19.29 13.70 4.15
C GLY A 387 19.89 13.48 5.53
N VAL A 388 20.96 12.69 5.64
CA VAL A 388 21.72 12.53 6.90
C VAL A 388 22.24 13.87 7.43
N LEU A 389 22.59 14.80 6.53
CA LEU A 389 23.07 16.12 6.91
C LEU A 389 21.99 16.99 7.58
N ALA A 390 20.71 16.66 7.40
CA ALA A 390 19.58 17.32 8.06
C ALA A 390 19.42 16.92 9.53
N ILE A 391 20.07 15.85 9.99
CA ILE A 391 20.00 15.32 11.37
C ILE A 391 18.53 15.13 11.82
N GLN A 392 17.73 14.41 11.04
CA GLN A 392 16.33 14.07 11.36
C GLN A 392 16.09 12.58 11.64
N GLY A 393 17.16 11.81 11.81
CA GLY A 393 17.14 10.35 11.84
C GLY A 393 17.87 9.76 10.63
N ASP A 394 18.28 8.50 10.76
CA ASP A 394 18.84 7.76 9.63
C ASP A 394 17.75 7.42 8.59
N PRO A 395 18.13 7.05 7.36
CA PRO A 395 17.16 6.79 6.29
C PRO A 395 16.12 5.71 6.66
N LEU A 396 16.51 4.66 7.39
CA LEU A 396 15.58 3.58 7.75
C LEU A 396 14.59 4.03 8.81
N GLU A 397 15.04 4.73 9.86
CA GLU A 397 14.15 5.26 10.91
C GLU A 397 13.17 6.30 10.33
N TRP A 398 13.67 7.23 9.50
CA TRP A 398 12.84 8.31 8.93
C TRP A 398 11.79 7.74 7.97
N VAL A 399 12.20 6.92 7.00
CA VAL A 399 11.29 6.31 6.01
C VAL A 399 10.26 5.42 6.70
N SER A 400 10.68 4.62 7.68
CA SER A 400 9.77 3.77 8.44
C SER A 400 8.74 4.59 9.22
N CYS A 401 9.17 5.66 9.90
CA CYS A 401 8.27 6.57 10.61
C CYS A 401 7.25 7.22 9.67
N HIS A 402 7.73 7.71 8.53
CA HIS A 402 6.90 8.37 7.51
C HIS A 402 5.88 7.41 6.88
N ARG A 403 6.28 6.18 6.54
CA ARG A 403 5.35 5.15 6.05
C ARG A 403 4.31 4.75 7.11
N HIS A 404 4.65 4.74 8.40
CA HIS A 404 3.65 4.55 9.47
C HIS A 404 2.68 5.72 9.55
N HIS A 405 3.17 6.96 9.41
CA HIS A 405 2.32 8.14 9.36
C HIS A 405 1.28 8.03 8.24
N HIS A 406 1.69 7.69 7.00
CA HIS A 406 0.72 7.51 5.91
C HIS A 406 -0.30 6.39 6.17
N LEU A 407 0.18 5.21 6.59
CA LEU A 407 -0.69 4.07 6.89
C LEU A 407 -1.75 4.40 7.97
N HIS A 408 -1.36 5.22 8.95
CA HIS A 408 -2.17 5.50 10.14
C HIS A 408 -2.59 6.95 10.25
N CYS A 409 -2.52 7.73 9.16
CA CYS A 409 -2.58 9.19 9.22
C CYS A 409 -3.80 9.67 10.01
N ASP A 410 -3.53 10.53 11.00
CA ASP A 410 -4.50 11.10 11.93
C ASP A 410 -5.26 10.09 12.79
N THR A 411 -4.82 8.83 12.88
CA THR A 411 -5.33 7.82 13.82
C THR A 411 -4.41 7.70 15.04
N PRO A 412 -4.81 6.99 16.11
CA PRO A 412 -3.96 6.80 17.30
C PRO A 412 -2.59 6.15 17.04
N LEU A 413 -2.43 5.44 15.93
CA LEU A 413 -1.17 4.81 15.54
C LEU A 413 -0.25 5.76 14.74
N ASP A 414 -0.73 6.95 14.35
CA ASP A 414 0.11 7.99 13.77
C ASP A 414 1.09 8.53 14.82
N PRO A 415 2.41 8.52 14.57
CA PRO A 415 3.40 9.06 15.51
C PRO A 415 3.17 10.54 15.84
N HIS A 416 2.59 11.34 14.95
CA HIS A 416 2.49 12.79 15.10
C HIS A 416 1.10 13.33 14.77
N SER A 417 0.04 12.62 15.18
CA SER A 417 -1.34 13.06 14.96
C SER A 417 -1.63 14.45 15.56
N PRO A 418 -2.25 15.39 14.82
CA PRO A 418 -2.70 16.69 15.30
C PRO A 418 -3.83 16.58 16.34
N TYR A 419 -4.54 15.45 16.42
CA TYR A 419 -5.58 15.20 17.42
C TYR A 419 -5.02 15.11 18.86
N GLU A 420 -3.72 14.85 19.03
CA GLU A 420 -3.04 14.97 20.33
C GLU A 420 -2.51 16.38 20.62
N GLY A 421 -2.76 17.33 19.69
CA GLY A 421 -2.48 18.74 19.82
C GLY A 421 -1.44 19.24 18.82
N PHE A 422 -1.57 20.50 18.41
CA PHE A 422 -0.65 21.16 17.47
C PHE A 422 0.82 21.00 17.84
N TRP A 423 1.14 21.21 19.12
CA TRP A 423 2.51 21.10 19.57
C TRP A 423 2.98 19.65 19.51
N TRP A 424 2.09 18.67 19.74
CA TRP A 424 2.45 17.25 19.69
C TRP A 424 2.91 16.89 18.30
N SER A 425 2.11 17.23 17.28
CA SER A 425 2.45 17.00 15.88
C SER A 425 3.67 17.79 15.42
N HIS A 426 3.90 18.99 15.98
CA HIS A 426 5.06 19.82 15.63
C HIS A 426 6.37 19.25 16.20
N MET A 427 6.47 18.99 17.51
CA MET A 427 7.73 18.54 18.13
C MET A 427 7.55 17.61 19.33
N GLY A 428 6.35 17.50 19.90
CA GLY A 428 6.12 16.72 21.12
C GLY A 428 6.42 15.24 20.94
N TRP A 429 6.10 14.67 19.77
CA TRP A 429 6.39 13.28 19.43
C TRP A 429 7.89 12.94 19.44
N LEU A 430 8.76 13.89 19.11
CA LEU A 430 10.22 13.73 19.16
C LEU A 430 10.76 13.72 20.59
N LEU A 431 10.04 14.35 21.52
CA LEU A 431 10.44 14.48 22.92
C LEU A 431 9.91 13.34 23.79
N ASP A 432 9.07 12.45 23.27
CA ASP A 432 8.54 11.28 23.98
C ASP A 432 8.81 9.97 23.20
N ASP A 433 10.04 9.46 23.31
CA ASP A 433 10.49 8.25 22.64
C ASP A 433 9.61 7.04 23.00
N GLY A 434 9.19 6.91 24.26
CA GLY A 434 8.34 5.80 24.69
C GLY A 434 6.98 5.79 23.98
N ALA A 435 6.36 6.95 23.82
CA ALA A 435 5.11 7.08 23.07
C ALA A 435 5.31 6.83 21.56
N THR A 436 6.40 7.33 20.99
CA THR A 436 6.70 7.20 19.57
C THR A 436 7.09 5.78 19.19
N GLN A 437 8.01 5.13 19.91
CA GLN A 437 8.43 3.75 19.63
C GLN A 437 7.27 2.76 19.73
N ARG A 438 6.28 2.99 20.62
CA ARG A 438 5.07 2.13 20.66
C ARG A 438 4.28 2.11 19.34
N ARG A 439 4.46 3.12 18.49
CA ARG A 439 3.79 3.24 17.18
C ARG A 439 4.68 2.81 16.01
N ILE A 440 5.99 3.01 16.13
CA ILE A 440 6.94 2.83 15.01
C ILE A 440 8.02 1.77 15.24
N ALA A 441 7.99 1.01 16.34
CA ALA A 441 9.05 0.03 16.63
C ALA A 441 9.13 -1.10 15.60
N ASP A 442 8.03 -1.47 14.96
CA ASP A 442 8.05 -2.39 13.83
C ASP A 442 8.69 -1.70 12.62
N ARG A 443 9.84 -2.21 12.16
CA ARG A 443 10.55 -1.70 10.98
C ARG A 443 10.37 -2.59 9.74
N SER A 444 9.45 -3.54 9.77
CA SER A 444 9.18 -4.41 8.62
C SER A 444 8.68 -3.65 7.39
N ASN A 445 8.11 -2.45 7.59
CA ASN A 445 7.69 -1.57 6.51
C ASN A 445 8.84 -0.91 5.72
N VAL A 446 10.11 -1.21 6.04
CA VAL A 446 11.30 -0.79 5.27
C VAL A 446 12.19 -1.97 4.85
N ALA A 447 11.63 -3.18 4.79
CA ALA A 447 12.35 -4.40 4.40
C ALA A 447 13.00 -4.29 3.00
N ASP A 448 12.44 -3.46 2.12
CA ASP A 448 12.98 -3.15 0.79
C ASP A 448 14.33 -2.42 0.79
N MET A 449 14.67 -1.76 1.91
CA MET A 449 15.92 -1.02 2.09
C MET A 449 16.84 -1.66 3.12
N ALA A 450 16.29 -2.51 4.00
CA ALA A 450 16.98 -3.02 5.18
C ALA A 450 18.24 -3.85 4.85
N ASP A 451 18.28 -4.49 3.69
CA ASP A 451 19.41 -5.33 3.25
C ASP A 451 20.50 -4.57 2.48
N ASP A 452 20.30 -3.27 2.18
CA ASP A 452 21.32 -2.46 1.49
C ASP A 452 22.45 -2.08 2.47
N PRO A 453 23.72 -2.47 2.22
CA PRO A 453 24.83 -2.19 3.11
C PRO A 453 25.06 -0.69 3.36
N PHE A 454 24.70 0.16 2.40
CA PHE A 454 24.81 1.61 2.56
C PHE A 454 23.86 2.12 3.65
N TYR A 455 22.60 1.70 3.63
CA TYR A 455 21.63 2.11 4.65
C TYR A 455 21.93 1.51 6.01
N GLN A 456 22.39 0.25 6.07
CA GLN A 456 22.87 -0.35 7.32
C GLN A 456 24.04 0.42 7.93
N HIS A 457 24.99 0.87 7.08
CA HIS A 457 26.12 1.70 7.53
C HIS A 457 25.64 3.03 8.10
N LEU A 458 24.76 3.74 7.38
CA LEU A 458 24.22 5.01 7.85
C LEU A 458 23.43 4.88 9.15
N ALA A 459 22.58 3.86 9.28
CA ALA A 459 21.83 3.60 10.52
C ALA A 459 22.76 3.33 11.71
N LYS A 460 23.81 2.52 11.51
CA LYS A 460 24.78 2.20 12.56
C LYS A 460 25.65 3.40 12.97
N HIS A 461 26.01 4.26 12.02
CA HIS A 461 26.98 5.34 12.22
C HIS A 461 26.37 6.74 12.18
N PHE A 462 25.03 6.85 12.25
CA PHE A 462 24.32 8.12 12.13
C PHE A 462 24.85 9.20 13.08
N GLY A 463 25.04 8.86 14.37
CA GLY A 463 25.58 9.79 15.36
C GLY A 463 27.00 10.28 15.03
N LEU A 464 27.82 9.44 14.39
CA LEU A 464 29.15 9.84 13.92
C LEU A 464 29.03 10.85 12.77
N HIS A 465 28.17 10.62 11.77
CA HIS A 465 27.99 11.57 10.67
C HIS A 465 27.41 12.91 11.15
N ALA A 466 26.44 12.86 12.06
CA ALA A 466 25.84 14.05 12.69
C ALA A 466 26.88 14.89 13.46
N THR A 467 27.73 14.25 14.27
CA THR A 467 28.77 14.94 15.04
C THR A 467 29.93 15.40 14.17
N ALA A 468 30.36 14.58 13.20
CA ALA A 468 31.46 14.89 12.29
C ALA A 468 31.16 16.13 11.42
N GLN A 469 29.94 16.30 10.92
CA GLN A 469 29.61 17.51 10.15
C GLN A 469 29.70 18.78 11.01
N LEU A 470 29.23 18.75 12.27
CA LEU A 470 29.27 19.91 13.15
C LEU A 470 30.71 20.24 13.57
N ALA A 471 31.51 19.20 13.86
CA ALA A 471 32.93 19.35 14.13
C ALA A 471 33.69 19.91 12.93
N ALA A 472 33.39 19.43 11.70
CA ALA A 472 33.99 19.95 10.48
C ALA A 472 33.65 21.43 10.25
N LEU A 473 32.39 21.83 10.45
CA LEU A 473 31.98 23.23 10.35
C LEU A 473 32.75 24.11 11.35
N PHE A 474 32.89 23.65 12.60
CA PHE A 474 33.68 24.36 13.60
C PHE A 474 35.17 24.43 13.23
N ALA A 475 35.74 23.34 12.72
CA ALA A 475 37.15 23.32 12.30
C ALA A 475 37.43 24.25 11.12
N LEU A 476 36.50 24.36 10.16
CA LEU A 476 36.67 25.15 8.94
C LEU A 476 36.39 26.64 9.13
N GLY A 477 35.43 27.01 9.98
CA GLY A 477 34.98 28.40 10.11
C GLY A 477 34.69 28.85 11.53
N GLY A 478 35.16 28.09 12.53
CA GLY A 478 35.00 28.39 13.94
C GLY A 478 33.54 28.39 14.42
N LEU A 479 33.33 29.07 15.55
CA LEU A 479 32.01 29.24 16.13
C LEU A 479 31.01 29.91 15.15
N PRO A 480 31.37 30.94 14.35
CA PRO A 480 30.43 31.52 13.40
C PRO A 480 29.88 30.54 12.36
N ALA A 481 30.70 29.65 11.81
CA ALA A 481 30.24 28.62 10.88
C ALA A 481 29.37 27.57 11.55
N LEU A 482 29.72 27.15 12.78
CA LEU A 482 28.87 26.26 13.56
C LEU A 482 27.51 26.90 13.87
N VAL A 483 27.46 28.21 14.16
CA VAL A 483 26.21 28.94 14.42
C VAL A 483 25.36 29.01 13.15
N TRP A 484 25.89 29.53 12.04
CA TRP A 484 25.07 29.78 10.84
C TRP A 484 24.82 28.52 10.00
N VAL A 485 25.90 27.88 9.55
CA VAL A 485 25.83 26.71 8.66
C VAL A 485 25.40 25.47 9.45
N GLY A 486 25.73 25.40 10.74
CA GLY A 486 25.31 24.32 11.63
C GLY A 486 23.91 24.57 12.20
N ALA A 487 23.83 25.43 13.21
CA ALA A 487 22.68 25.60 14.10
C ALA A 487 21.47 26.31 13.47
N VAL A 488 21.65 27.52 12.92
CA VAL A 488 20.58 28.29 12.28
C VAL A 488 19.93 27.47 11.17
N ARG A 489 20.75 26.89 10.28
CA ARG A 489 20.28 25.98 9.23
C ARG A 489 19.45 24.83 9.80
N LEU A 490 19.94 24.10 10.81
CA LEU A 490 19.20 22.95 11.35
C LEU A 490 17.89 23.36 12.00
N VAL A 491 17.89 24.41 12.80
CA VAL A 491 16.66 24.94 13.45
C VAL A 491 15.62 25.33 12.40
N VAL A 492 16.04 26.01 11.32
CA VAL A 492 15.16 26.37 10.21
C VAL A 492 14.61 25.12 9.51
N VAL A 493 15.47 24.17 9.14
CA VAL A 493 15.07 22.90 8.50
C VAL A 493 14.10 22.12 9.37
N TYR A 494 14.36 22.03 10.68
CA TYR A 494 13.51 21.36 11.64
C TYR A 494 12.12 21.96 11.69
N HIS A 495 12.00 23.24 12.00
CA HIS A 495 10.67 23.86 12.11
C HIS A 495 9.89 23.82 10.80
N ILE A 496 10.56 24.00 9.65
CA ILE A 496 9.91 23.86 8.34
C ILE A 496 9.36 22.44 8.16
N THR A 497 10.15 21.41 8.46
CA THR A 497 9.71 20.01 8.33
C THR A 497 8.57 19.72 9.30
N TRP A 498 8.68 20.18 10.54
CA TRP A 498 7.67 20.02 11.59
C TRP A 498 6.37 20.77 11.28
N PHE A 499 6.43 21.86 10.52
CA PHE A 499 5.22 22.53 10.03
C PHE A 499 4.47 21.70 8.98
N VAL A 500 5.12 20.78 8.27
CA VAL A 500 4.40 19.83 7.40
C VAL A 500 3.50 18.94 8.26
N ASN A 501 4.03 18.36 9.34
CA ASN A 501 3.28 17.52 10.27
C ASN A 501 2.19 18.30 11.03
N SER A 502 2.45 19.56 11.39
CA SER A 502 1.55 20.34 12.23
C SER A 502 0.70 21.33 11.46
N ALA A 503 1.30 22.35 10.84
CA ALA A 503 0.56 23.40 10.16
C ALA A 503 -0.20 22.86 8.94
N ALA A 504 0.37 21.90 8.20
CA ALA A 504 -0.30 21.30 7.05
C ALA A 504 -1.34 20.23 7.41
N HIS A 505 -1.58 19.97 8.70
CA HIS A 505 -2.75 19.20 9.18
C HIS A 505 -3.78 20.06 9.94
N VAL A 506 -3.50 21.36 10.13
CA VAL A 506 -4.34 22.25 10.94
C VAL A 506 -4.85 23.45 10.16
N TRP A 507 -4.02 24.05 9.30
CA TRP A 507 -4.37 25.26 8.54
C TRP A 507 -4.11 25.09 7.05
N GLY A 508 -5.06 25.57 6.24
CA GLY A 508 -4.97 25.54 4.79
C GLY A 508 -6.29 25.12 4.14
N SER A 509 -6.21 24.71 2.89
CA SER A 509 -7.37 24.27 2.10
C SER A 509 -7.32 22.78 1.81
N GLN A 510 -8.46 22.12 1.75
CA GLN A 510 -8.58 20.77 1.18
C GLN A 510 -9.15 20.87 -0.22
N SER A 511 -8.41 20.33 -1.19
CA SER A 511 -8.82 20.25 -2.59
C SER A 511 -9.29 18.84 -2.96
N TYR A 512 -8.89 17.84 -2.17
CA TYR A 512 -9.19 16.44 -2.37
C TYR A 512 -9.71 15.78 -1.08
N ARG A 513 -10.63 14.82 -1.25
CA ARG A 513 -11.26 14.01 -0.19
C ARG A 513 -10.30 12.89 0.24
N THR A 514 -9.51 13.13 1.29
CA THR A 514 -8.57 12.15 1.85
C THR A 514 -9.10 11.43 3.11
N GLY A 515 -10.15 11.96 3.73
CA GLY A 515 -10.69 11.46 5.01
C GLY A 515 -9.83 11.81 6.23
N ASP A 516 -8.68 12.45 6.03
CA ASP A 516 -7.79 12.95 7.08
C ASP A 516 -7.81 14.50 7.16
N LEU A 517 -6.97 15.05 8.03
CA LEU A 517 -6.84 16.48 8.28
C LEU A 517 -5.74 17.15 7.43
N SER A 518 -5.14 16.45 6.45
CA SER A 518 -4.14 17.07 5.57
C SER A 518 -4.72 18.28 4.84
N ARG A 519 -3.94 19.35 4.69
CA ARG A 519 -4.33 20.65 4.14
C ARG A 519 -3.21 21.23 3.28
N ASN A 520 -3.58 21.84 2.16
CA ASN A 520 -2.68 22.62 1.31
C ASN A 520 -2.38 23.97 1.95
N ASN A 521 -1.09 24.26 2.14
CA ASN A 521 -0.58 25.46 2.78
C ASN A 521 0.57 26.05 1.96
N TRP A 522 0.33 27.21 1.34
CA TRP A 522 1.24 27.80 0.36
C TRP A 522 2.59 28.25 0.95
N TRP A 523 2.61 28.74 2.20
CA TRP A 523 3.85 29.22 2.81
C TRP A 523 4.71 28.05 3.30
N VAL A 524 4.09 26.97 3.78
CA VAL A 524 4.78 25.69 3.99
C VAL A 524 5.26 25.16 2.66
N GLY A 525 4.46 25.26 1.58
CA GLY A 525 4.86 24.85 0.23
C GLY A 525 6.12 25.57 -0.25
N LEU A 526 6.21 26.88 -0.01
CA LEU A 526 7.40 27.66 -0.36
C LEU A 526 8.61 27.27 0.47
N LEU A 527 8.48 27.19 1.80
CA LEU A 527 9.60 26.93 2.71
C LEU A 527 10.04 25.46 2.72
N ALA A 528 9.12 24.54 2.48
CA ALA A 528 9.37 23.10 2.44
C ALA A 528 9.43 22.59 1.00
N PHE A 529 9.79 23.44 0.03
CA PHE A 529 10.09 23.02 -1.34
C PHE A 529 8.98 22.23 -2.07
N GLY A 530 7.72 22.48 -1.74
CA GLY A 530 6.53 21.82 -2.29
C GLY A 530 5.77 20.93 -1.30
N GLU A 531 6.36 20.60 -0.15
CA GLU A 531 5.74 19.67 0.83
C GLU A 531 4.50 20.22 1.54
N GLY A 532 4.27 21.54 1.48
CA GLY A 532 3.05 22.16 1.99
C GLY A 532 1.81 21.96 1.13
N TRP A 533 1.92 21.42 -0.09
CA TRP A 533 0.76 20.94 -0.85
C TRP A 533 0.30 19.58 -0.31
N HIS A 534 0.03 19.56 0.99
CA HIS A 534 -0.01 18.33 1.77
C HIS A 534 -1.31 17.55 1.55
N ASN A 535 -2.44 18.22 1.34
CA ASN A 535 -3.67 17.53 0.95
C ASN A 535 -3.56 16.90 -0.45
N ASN A 536 -2.84 17.54 -1.38
CA ASN A 536 -2.56 16.92 -2.67
C ASN A 536 -1.67 15.67 -2.52
N HIS A 537 -0.67 15.76 -1.64
CA HIS A 537 0.24 14.65 -1.32
C HIS A 537 -0.51 13.47 -0.72
N HIS A 538 -1.31 13.68 0.32
CA HIS A 538 -2.11 12.61 0.95
C HIS A 538 -3.16 12.02 0.00
N ALA A 539 -3.68 12.80 -0.96
CA ALA A 539 -4.57 12.26 -1.99
C ALA A 539 -3.84 11.38 -3.02
N PHE A 540 -2.57 11.67 -3.32
CA PHE A 540 -1.78 10.97 -4.34
C PHE A 540 -0.35 10.72 -3.83
N GLU A 541 -0.22 9.89 -2.79
CA GLU A 541 1.05 9.69 -2.07
C GLU A 541 2.20 9.23 -2.98
N PHE A 542 1.88 8.48 -4.03
CA PHE A 542 2.85 8.00 -5.02
C PHE A 542 3.39 9.11 -5.94
N SER A 543 2.74 10.27 -6.00
CA SER A 543 3.04 11.33 -6.97
C SER A 543 4.41 11.96 -6.73
N ALA A 544 5.20 12.13 -7.79
CA ALA A 544 6.45 12.89 -7.72
C ALA A 544 6.23 14.40 -7.66
N ARG A 545 5.00 14.87 -7.90
CA ARG A 545 4.60 16.29 -7.95
C ARG A 545 3.47 16.52 -6.95
N HIS A 546 3.71 17.35 -5.94
CA HIS A 546 2.69 17.69 -4.95
C HIS A 546 1.94 18.96 -5.36
N GLY A 547 2.63 19.92 -5.99
CA GLY A 547 2.00 21.12 -6.55
C GLY A 547 1.29 20.81 -7.86
N LEU A 548 0.05 20.31 -7.80
CA LEU A 548 -0.72 19.83 -8.96
C LEU A 548 -1.26 20.98 -9.83
N GLU A 549 -1.51 22.15 -9.23
CA GLU A 549 -1.90 23.35 -9.96
C GLU A 549 -0.69 24.13 -10.49
N TRP A 550 -0.90 24.94 -11.53
CA TRP A 550 0.19 25.72 -12.17
C TRP A 550 0.80 26.78 -11.23
N TRP A 551 0.03 27.30 -10.28
CA TRP A 551 0.45 28.31 -9.30
C TRP A 551 1.06 27.69 -8.03
N GLN A 552 0.96 26.37 -7.87
CA GLN A 552 1.50 25.65 -6.72
C GLN A 552 2.99 25.38 -6.91
N ILE A 553 3.82 26.28 -6.37
CA ILE A 553 5.27 26.19 -6.47
C ILE A 553 5.77 24.93 -5.77
N ASP A 554 6.48 24.08 -6.51
CA ASP A 554 7.06 22.82 -6.02
C ASP A 554 8.51 22.71 -6.54
N ALA A 555 9.46 23.16 -5.71
CA ALA A 555 10.87 23.17 -6.08
C ALA A 555 11.46 21.75 -6.20
N THR A 556 10.99 20.81 -5.38
CA THR A 556 11.38 19.41 -5.44
C THR A 556 10.97 18.77 -6.77
N TRP A 557 9.76 19.09 -7.26
CA TRP A 557 9.32 18.67 -8.58
C TRP A 557 10.22 19.20 -9.70
N LEU A 558 10.69 20.45 -9.60
CA LEU A 558 11.63 21.00 -10.59
C LEU A 558 12.96 20.25 -10.59
N VAL A 559 13.48 19.85 -9.43
CA VAL A 559 14.68 19.00 -9.32
C VAL A 559 14.45 17.65 -9.99
N ILE A 560 13.34 16.97 -9.69
CA ILE A 560 13.00 15.67 -10.27
C ILE A 560 12.86 15.78 -11.79
N ARG A 561 12.18 16.82 -12.30
CA ARG A 561 12.09 17.09 -13.75
C ARG A 561 13.45 17.35 -14.38
N GLY A 562 14.33 18.08 -13.70
CA GLY A 562 15.70 18.29 -14.14
C GLY A 562 16.44 16.96 -14.31
N LEU A 563 16.40 16.10 -13.28
CA LEU A 563 16.98 14.76 -13.32
C LEU A 563 16.35 13.88 -14.40
N GLN A 564 15.04 13.98 -14.61
CA GLN A 564 14.31 13.25 -15.66
C GLN A 564 14.77 13.69 -17.06
N SER A 565 14.97 14.99 -17.28
CA SER A 565 15.37 15.53 -18.57
C SER A 565 16.76 15.06 -19.04
N ILE A 566 17.64 14.72 -18.09
CA ILE A 566 18.97 14.17 -18.34
C ILE A 566 19.01 12.64 -18.19
N GLY A 567 17.86 11.98 -18.03
CA GLY A 567 17.74 10.52 -17.95
C GLY A 567 18.17 9.89 -16.63
N LEU A 568 18.42 10.69 -15.59
CA LEU A 568 18.81 10.19 -14.26
C LEU A 568 17.61 9.83 -13.38
N ALA A 569 16.44 10.44 -13.60
CA ALA A 569 15.19 10.03 -12.95
C ALA A 569 14.28 9.30 -13.94
N THR A 570 13.87 8.08 -13.60
CA THR A 570 12.99 7.22 -14.40
C THR A 570 11.79 6.77 -13.58
N ASN A 571 10.76 6.19 -14.23
CA ASN A 571 9.53 5.76 -13.58
C ASN A 571 8.88 6.86 -12.70
N VAL A 572 8.87 8.10 -13.21
CA VAL A 572 8.31 9.26 -12.50
C VAL A 572 6.79 9.15 -12.53
N LYS A 573 6.18 9.00 -11.36
CA LYS A 573 4.74 8.78 -11.21
C LYS A 573 3.99 10.10 -11.01
N LEU A 574 2.81 10.21 -11.61
CA LEU A 574 1.91 11.37 -11.51
C LEU A 574 0.46 10.87 -11.50
N PRO A 575 -0.46 11.55 -10.79
CA PRO A 575 -1.86 11.19 -10.82
C PRO A 575 -2.48 11.52 -12.19
N SER A 576 -3.35 10.64 -12.66
CA SER A 576 -4.17 10.86 -13.85
C SER A 576 -5.29 11.87 -13.57
N GLU A 577 -5.84 12.47 -14.63
CA GLU A 577 -7.00 13.37 -14.49
C GLU A 577 -8.22 12.64 -13.90
N ALA A 578 -8.41 11.35 -14.20
CA ALA A 578 -9.48 10.54 -13.65
C ALA A 578 -9.32 10.34 -12.13
N GLN A 579 -8.10 10.04 -11.66
CA GLN A 579 -7.80 9.94 -10.22
C GLN A 579 -8.04 11.26 -9.50
N LYS A 580 -7.63 12.39 -10.11
CA LYS A 580 -7.90 13.74 -9.58
C LYS A 580 -9.39 14.04 -9.50
N ALA A 581 -10.16 13.72 -10.55
CA ALA A 581 -11.60 13.94 -10.58
C ALA A 581 -12.34 13.08 -9.53
N LYS A 582 -11.92 11.83 -9.31
CA LYS A 582 -12.52 10.93 -8.31
C LYS A 582 -12.41 11.50 -6.89
N LEU A 583 -11.29 12.12 -6.55
CA LEU A 583 -11.02 12.63 -5.21
C LEU A 583 -11.36 14.13 -5.04
N ALA A 584 -11.73 14.85 -6.10
CA ALA A 584 -11.98 16.29 -6.01
C ALA A 584 -13.13 16.62 -5.02
N LEU A 585 -12.96 17.72 -4.26
CA LEU A 585 -13.96 18.21 -3.31
C LEU A 585 -15.09 19.00 -3.98
#